data_AF-A0A7S0QHR3-F1
#
_entry.id   AF-A0A7S0QHR3-F1
#
_cell.length_a   1.000
_cell.length_b   1.000
_cell.length_c   1.000
_cell.angle_alpha   90.00
_cell.angle_beta   90.00
_cell.angle_gamma   90.00
#
_symmetry.space_group_name_H-M   'P 1'
#
loop_
_entity.id
_entity.type
_entity.pdbx_description
1 polymer ?
#
loop_
_entity_poly.entity_id
_entity_poly.type
_entity_poly.pdbx_seq_one_letter_code
_entity_poly.pdbx_strand_id
1 'polypeptide(L)'
;LPLANLSKLERLVLIDNNVTKQPNYRLFVINLLPKLLVLDFKKVKPKEREAAKKFFESGDAPKLEDLKKATEEQRIAIKAAIQNAKTLEEVNRIEQQLKDHPVGSAAIEGDTEMKD
;
A
#
# COMPACT_ATOMS: atom_id res chain seq x y z
N LEU A 1 12.49 5.77 -7.72
CA LEU A 1 11.17 6.37 -7.39
C LEU A 1 11.25 7.87 -7.68
N PRO A 2 10.42 8.43 -8.59
CA PRO A 2 10.57 9.81 -9.07
C PRO A 2 10.68 10.88 -7.96
N LEU A 3 9.93 10.71 -6.87
CA LEU A 3 9.96 11.64 -5.73
C LEU A 3 11.24 11.55 -4.89
N ALA A 4 11.86 10.37 -4.79
CA ALA A 4 13.07 10.18 -3.98
C ALA A 4 14.29 10.95 -4.54
N ASN A 5 14.26 11.27 -5.83
CA ASN A 5 15.34 11.99 -6.50
C ASN A 5 15.31 13.51 -6.18
N LEU A 6 14.22 14.00 -5.58
CA LEU A 6 14.03 15.42 -5.29
C LEU A 6 14.72 15.81 -3.97
N SER A 7 16.04 15.99 -4.04
CA SER A 7 16.91 16.21 -2.87
C SER A 7 16.70 17.51 -2.08
N LYS A 8 15.82 18.41 -2.57
CA LYS A 8 15.44 19.69 -1.94
C LYS A 8 13.95 19.76 -1.57
N LEU A 9 13.20 18.67 -1.71
CA LEU A 9 11.77 18.68 -1.41
C LEU A 9 11.52 18.78 0.10
N GLU A 10 11.02 19.94 0.54
CA GLU A 10 10.75 20.22 1.95
C GLU A 10 9.27 20.12 2.34
N ARG A 11 8.36 20.38 1.40
CA ARG A 11 6.92 20.46 1.66
C ARG A 11 6.18 19.65 0.61
N LEU A 12 5.33 18.75 1.06
CA LEU A 12 4.55 17.86 0.21
C LEU A 12 3.12 17.76 0.76
N VAL A 13 2.15 17.79 -0.14
CA VAL A 13 0.74 17.57 0.17
C VAL A 13 0.21 16.54 -0.80
N LEU A 14 -0.35 15.46 -0.28
CA LEU A 14 -0.94 14.35 -1.02
C LEU A 14 -2.39 14.09 -0.58
N ILE A 15 -2.99 14.97 0.23
CA ILE A 15 -4.40 14.90 0.64
C ILE A 15 -5.30 14.63 -0.58
N ASP A 16 -6.38 13.88 -0.37
CA ASP A 16 -7.34 13.44 -1.38
C ASP A 16 -6.79 12.50 -2.47
N ASN A 17 -5.59 11.93 -2.26
CA ASN A 17 -5.07 10.85 -3.10
C ASN A 17 -5.27 9.49 -2.42
N ASN A 18 -5.53 8.44 -3.20
CA ASN A 18 -5.74 7.08 -2.65
C ASN A 18 -4.56 6.58 -1.79
N VAL A 19 -3.35 7.08 -2.06
CA VAL A 19 -2.13 6.76 -1.30
C VAL A 19 -2.26 7.12 0.18
N THR A 20 -3.04 8.14 0.54
CA THR A 20 -3.19 8.58 1.93
C THR A 20 -4.06 7.63 2.76
N LYS A 21 -4.80 6.73 2.10
CA LYS A 21 -5.64 5.71 2.73
C LYS A 21 -4.83 4.44 3.09
N GLN A 22 -3.61 4.31 2.58
CA GLN A 22 -2.78 3.14 2.80
C GLN A 22 -2.25 3.09 4.24
N PRO A 23 -2.16 1.90 4.85
CA PRO A 23 -1.56 1.74 6.17
C PRO A 23 -0.10 2.21 6.14
N ASN A 24 0.35 2.85 7.22
CA ASN A 24 1.71 3.37 7.36
C ASN A 24 2.17 4.36 6.26
N TYR A 25 1.26 4.89 5.44
CA TYR A 25 1.54 5.86 4.37
C TYR A 25 2.48 6.98 4.84
N ARG A 26 2.14 7.60 5.97
CA ARG A 26 2.90 8.74 6.50
C ARG A 26 4.34 8.35 6.84
N LEU A 27 4.53 7.21 7.51
CA LEU A 27 5.86 6.69 7.85
C LEU A 27 6.63 6.33 6.59
N PHE A 28 5.97 5.73 5.59
CA PHE A 28 6.57 5.39 4.31
C PHE A 28 7.12 6.62 3.58
N VAL A 29 6.33 7.69 3.47
CA VAL A 29 6.76 8.93 2.82
C VAL A 29 7.90 9.61 3.59
N ILE A 30 7.85 9.60 4.93
CA ILE A 30 8.92 10.15 5.77
C ILE A 30 10.24 9.36 5.58
N ASN A 31 10.17 8.03 5.52
CA ASN A 31 11.33 7.17 5.27
C ASN A 31 11.89 7.38 3.85
N LEU A 32 10.99 7.53 2.86
CA LEU A 32 11.36 7.76 1.47
C LEU A 32 12.01 9.13 1.25
N LEU A 33 11.54 10.15 1.98
CA LEU A 33 11.94 11.55 1.84
C LEU A 33 12.51 12.08 3.17
N PRO A 34 13.76 11.73 3.53
CA PRO A 34 14.33 12.08 4.84
C PRO A 34 14.49 13.60 5.06
N LYS A 35 14.50 14.40 3.99
CA LYS A 35 14.61 15.87 4.07
C LYS A 35 13.25 16.59 4.15
N LEU A 36 12.14 15.86 4.05
CA LEU A 36 10.80 16.44 4.07
C LEU A 36 10.50 17.07 5.43
N LEU A 37 10.14 18.35 5.47
CA LEU A 37 9.84 19.11 6.69
C LEU A 37 8.35 19.10 7.02
N VAL A 38 7.48 19.14 6.01
CA VAL A 38 6.02 19.17 6.17
C VAL A 38 5.38 18.20 5.20
N LEU A 39 4.46 17.38 5.72
CA LEU A 39 3.63 16.46 4.95
C LEU A 39 2.17 16.68 5.32
N ASP A 40 1.32 16.95 4.32
CA ASP A 40 -0.13 17.15 4.48
C ASP A 40 -0.45 18.24 5.51
N PHE A 41 0.22 19.39 5.37
CA PHE A 41 0.17 20.53 6.30
C PHE A 41 0.59 20.23 7.75
N LYS A 42 1.16 19.04 8.01
CA LYS A 42 1.67 18.63 9.33
C LYS A 42 3.19 18.55 9.33
N LYS A 43 3.83 19.27 10.24
CA LYS A 43 5.29 19.25 10.43
C LYS A 43 5.75 17.83 10.79
N VAL A 44 6.79 17.33 10.11
CA VAL A 44 7.40 16.04 10.40
C VAL A 44 8.27 16.16 11.65
N LYS A 45 7.95 15.38 12.68
CA LYS A 45 8.66 15.38 13.97
C LYS A 45 9.79 14.35 13.98
N PRO A 46 10.87 14.58 14.77
CA PRO A 46 11.96 13.61 14.91
C PRO A 46 11.49 12.21 15.33
N LYS A 47 10.54 12.12 16.27
CA LYS A 47 9.95 10.84 16.71
C LYS A 47 9.33 10.03 15.57
N GLU A 48 8.71 10.70 14.59
CA GLU A 48 8.12 10.03 13.42
C GLU A 48 9.22 9.51 12.48
N ARG A 49 10.35 10.23 12.38
CA ARG A 49 11.50 9.77 11.58
C ARG A 49 12.14 8.54 12.17
N GLU A 50 12.33 8.52 13.49
CA GLU A 50 12.86 7.36 14.21
C GLU A 50 11.92 6.16 14.08
N ALA A 51 10.62 6.37 14.26
CA ALA A 51 9.61 5.33 14.09
C ALA A 51 9.59 4.77 12.65
N ALA A 52 9.63 5.65 11.65
CA ALA A 52 9.67 5.25 10.24
C ALA A 52 10.94 4.45 9.94
N LYS A 53 12.11 4.96 10.35
CA LYS A 53 13.39 4.29 10.16
C LYS A 53 13.37 2.90 10.80
N LYS A 54 12.94 2.80 12.07
CA LYS A 54 12.84 1.52 12.79
C LYS A 54 11.91 0.54 12.09
N PHE A 55 10.73 1.00 11.65
CA PHE A 55 9.74 0.17 10.98
C PHE A 55 10.24 -0.40 9.64
N PHE A 56 10.99 0.38 8.86
CA PHE A 56 11.51 -0.05 7.56
C PHE A 56 12.90 -0.71 7.62
N GLU A 57 13.67 -0.54 8.69
CA GLU A 57 14.94 -1.24 8.91
C GLU A 57 14.77 -2.63 9.53
N SER A 58 13.71 -2.88 10.32
CA SER A 58 13.52 -4.18 10.98
C SER A 58 13.14 -5.33 10.03
N GLY A 59 12.91 -5.05 8.74
CA GLY A 59 12.51 -6.05 7.75
C GLY A 59 11.04 -6.47 7.82
N ASP A 60 10.29 -6.00 8.82
CA ASP A 60 8.85 -6.23 8.98
C ASP A 60 8.00 -5.38 8.03
N ALA A 61 8.60 -4.34 7.43
CA ALA A 61 7.92 -3.57 6.43
C ALA A 61 7.70 -4.40 5.16
N PRO A 62 6.48 -4.38 4.58
CA PRO A 62 6.25 -5.00 3.29
C PRO A 62 7.21 -4.38 2.28
N LYS A 63 8.04 -5.21 1.65
CA LYS A 63 8.99 -4.71 0.66
C LYS A 63 8.20 -4.08 -0.47
N LEU A 64 8.77 -3.08 -1.12
CA LEU A 64 8.14 -2.45 -2.28
C LEU A 64 7.85 -3.46 -3.40
N GLU A 65 8.60 -4.58 -3.42
CA GLU A 65 8.35 -5.75 -4.27
C GLU A 65 7.07 -6.51 -3.88
N ASP A 66 6.76 -6.60 -2.59
CA ASP A 66 5.58 -7.31 -2.08
C ASP A 66 4.30 -6.50 -2.30
N LEU A 67 4.38 -5.16 -2.23
CA LEU A 67 3.25 -4.27 -2.57
C LEU A 67 2.92 -4.26 -4.07
N LYS A 68 3.87 -4.66 -4.94
CA LYS A 68 3.64 -4.79 -6.40
C LYS A 68 3.02 -6.13 -6.79
N LYS A 69 3.01 -7.10 -5.88
CA LYS A 69 2.32 -8.37 -6.09
C LYS A 69 0.82 -8.20 -5.83
N ALA A 70 0.10 -7.73 -6.84
CA ALA A 70 -1.06 -8.56 -7.21
C ALA A 70 -0.43 -9.90 -7.56
N THR A 71 -0.63 -10.94 -6.74
CA THR A 71 0.10 -12.20 -6.93
C THR A 71 -0.11 -12.61 -8.38
N GLU A 72 0.95 -13.10 -9.04
CA GLU A 72 0.81 -13.53 -10.43
C GLU A 72 -0.32 -14.57 -10.55
N GLU A 73 -0.50 -15.36 -9.48
CA GLU A 73 -1.64 -16.23 -9.22
C GLU A 73 -3.00 -15.49 -9.21
N GLN A 74 -3.15 -14.38 -8.49
CA GLN A 74 -4.37 -13.55 -8.53
C GLN A 74 -4.61 -12.97 -9.93
N ARG A 75 -3.56 -12.52 -10.63
CA ARG A 75 -3.69 -12.00 -12.01
C ARG A 75 -4.11 -13.10 -12.98
N ILE A 76 -3.57 -14.30 -12.84
CA ILE A 76 -3.92 -15.48 -13.63
C ILE A 76 -5.35 -15.92 -13.31
N ALA A 77 -5.73 -15.99 -12.03
CA ALA A 77 -7.07 -16.37 -11.60
C ALA A 77 -8.14 -15.37 -12.10
N ILE A 78 -7.86 -14.07 -12.04
CA ILE A 78 -8.76 -13.03 -12.58
C ILE A 78 -8.89 -13.16 -14.11
N LYS A 79 -7.78 -13.37 -14.83
CA LYS A 79 -7.82 -13.61 -16.29
C LYS A 79 -8.64 -14.86 -16.64
N ALA A 80 -8.46 -15.94 -15.89
CA ALA A 80 -9.19 -17.18 -16.09
C ALA A 80 -10.69 -17.02 -15.77
N ALA A 81 -11.03 -16.27 -14.71
CA ALA A 81 -12.42 -15.98 -14.36
C ALA A 81 -13.13 -15.15 -15.43
N ILE A 82 -12.46 -14.15 -16.01
CA ILE A 82 -12.99 -13.35 -17.12
C ILE A 82 -13.19 -14.21 -18.37
N GLN A 83 -12.24 -15.08 -18.72
CA GLN A 83 -12.36 -15.96 -19.89
C GLN A 83 -13.47 -17.01 -19.76
N ASN A 84 -13.77 -17.45 -18.54
CA ASN A 84 -14.78 -18.48 -18.27
C ASN A 84 -16.16 -17.91 -17.93
N ALA A 85 -16.30 -16.60 -17.72
CA ALA A 85 -17.59 -15.97 -17.47
C ALA A 85 -18.48 -16.11 -18.71
N LYS A 86 -19.61 -16.82 -18.57
CA LYS A 86 -20.52 -17.11 -19.68
C LYS A 86 -21.71 -16.16 -19.71
N THR A 87 -21.91 -15.40 -18.64
CA THR A 87 -23.05 -14.48 -18.50
C THR A 87 -22.59 -13.09 -18.06
N LEU A 88 -23.31 -12.07 -18.52
CA LEU A 88 -23.04 -10.67 -18.17
C LEU A 88 -23.19 -10.42 -16.66
N GLU A 89 -24.06 -11.18 -15.98
CA GLU A 89 -24.22 -11.12 -14.52
C GLU A 89 -22.98 -11.62 -13.77
N GLU A 90 -22.33 -12.68 -14.25
CA GLU A 90 -21.08 -13.18 -13.66
C GLU A 90 -19.94 -12.16 -13.80
N VAL A 91 -19.84 -11.50 -14.98
CA VAL A 91 -18.87 -10.43 -15.21
C VAL A 91 -19.12 -9.25 -14.26
N ASN A 92 -20.38 -8.81 -14.15
CA ASN A 92 -20.75 -7.71 -13.26
C ASN A 92 -20.46 -8.03 -11.78
N ARG A 93 -20.67 -9.27 -11.35
CA ARG A 93 -20.32 -9.71 -9.98
C ARG A 93 -18.81 -9.68 -9.74
N ILE A 94 -18.02 -10.13 -10.71
CA ILE A 94 -16.55 -10.08 -10.65
C ILE A 94 -16.08 -8.62 -10.59
N GLU A 95 -16.65 -7.72 -11.40
CA GLU A 95 -16.34 -6.30 -11.38
C GLU A 95 -16.69 -5.63 -10.03
N GLN A 96 -17.84 -5.99 -9.46
CA GLN A 96 -18.27 -5.47 -8.16
C GLN A 96 -17.32 -5.91 -7.04
N GLN A 97 -16.93 -7.19 -7.01
CA GLN A 97 -15.97 -7.73 -6.04
C GLN A 97 -14.58 -7.08 -6.14
N LEU A 98 -14.13 -6.75 -7.37
CA LEU A 98 -12.86 -6.06 -7.59
C LEU A 98 -12.91 -4.56 -7.21
N LYS A 99 -14.09 -3.93 -7.30
CA LYS A 99 -14.30 -2.55 -6.83
C LYS A 99 -14.38 -2.47 -5.30
N ASP A 100 -15.07 -3.43 -4.69
CA ASP A 100 -15.25 -3.48 -3.23
C ASP A 100 -13.94 -3.88 -2.52
N HIS A 101 -13.11 -4.70 -3.18
CA HIS A 101 -11.76 -5.05 -2.72
C HIS A 101 -10.70 -4.71 -3.79
N PRO A 102 -10.19 -3.47 -3.83
CA PRO A 102 -9.11 -3.12 -4.73
C PRO A 102 -7.88 -3.97 -4.39
N VAL A 103 -7.30 -4.60 -5.42
CA VAL A 103 -6.10 -5.43 -5.29
C VAL A 103 -4.99 -4.60 -4.62
N GLY A 104 -4.65 -4.98 -3.38
CA GLY A 104 -3.75 -4.23 -2.50
C GLY A 104 -4.37 -3.74 -1.18
N SER A 105 -5.68 -3.93 -0.97
CA SER A 105 -6.36 -3.62 0.28
C SER A 105 -6.68 -4.89 1.08
N ALA A 106 -5.72 -5.33 1.90
CA ALA A 106 -5.81 -6.17 3.10
C ALA A 106 -6.60 -7.51 3.10
N ALA A 107 -5.87 -8.61 3.37
CA ALA A 107 -6.29 -9.66 4.28
C ALA A 107 -5.05 -10.21 5.01
N ILE A 108 -4.66 -9.54 6.10
CA ILE A 108 -3.92 -10.17 7.20
C ILE A 108 -4.93 -10.50 8.28
N GLU A 109 -5.80 -11.46 8.01
CA GLU A 109 -6.58 -12.16 9.03
C GLU A 109 -6.42 -13.65 8.75
N GLY A 110 -5.86 -14.37 9.72
CA GLY A 110 -5.50 -15.78 9.62
C GLY A 110 -4.52 -16.20 10.73
N ASP A 111 -5.05 -16.27 11.95
CA ASP A 111 -4.73 -17.24 13.01
C ASP A 111 -3.29 -17.36 13.56
N THR A 112 -3.03 -16.68 14.68
CA THR A 112 -2.24 -17.28 15.77
C THR A 112 -3.20 -17.91 16.78
N GLU A 113 -3.66 -19.13 16.50
CA GLU A 113 -3.96 -20.09 17.56
C GLU A 113 -2.63 -20.72 18.01
N MET A 114 -2.13 -20.32 19.19
CA MET A 114 -1.30 -21.21 20.00
C MET A 114 -2.27 -22.05 20.83
N LYS A 115 -2.37 -23.35 20.51
CA LYS A 115 -2.80 -24.36 21.48
C LYS A 115 -1.55 -24.89 22.18
N ASP A 116 -1.72 -25.11 23.49
CA ASP A 116 -0.70 -25.44 24.49
C ASP A 116 0.27 -26.58 24.10
#